data_AF-I6W5H3-F1
#
_entry.id   AF-I6W5H3-F1
#
_cell.length_a   1.000
_cell.length_b   1.000
_cell.length_c   1.000
_cell.angle_alpha   90.00
_cell.angle_beta   90.00
_cell.angle_gamma   90.00
#
_symmetry.space_group_name_H-M   'P 1'
#
loop_
_entity.id
_entity.type
_entity.pdbx_description
1 polymer ?
#
loop_
_entity_poly.entity_id
_entity_poly.type
_entity_poly.pdbx_seq_one_letter_code
_entity_poly.pdbx_strand_id
1 'polypeptide(L)'
;VARRGNADGIAMYGSGQFHTEDYYLAQKLLKGALGTNNFDANSRLCMSSAVAGYTRSLGSDGPPCSYEDLDHCTVAFLIGTNTAECHPVLFQRLLKRKRKNPGSVKIVVVDPRRTDTAKAADIHLPIAPGSDLALLHGIAHLVLRDNGQDPAFIDNHTENYDAFFDVAARWTPRRVALFCNIPEKRLRDVAALFHRRQKVLSLWSMGVNQRREGTAVVQGLINLHLLTGQIGNEGAGPFSLTGQPNAMGGREAGGLAHLLPGYRLVANPEHRAEVEQAWKLPAGQIAAKPGLAAWQQVEAMERGDLDLWWVAATNPLVSMPDLDRVKQAMGNCPLVVVSEAYADSETSHYAHLLLPAAQWSEKAGAMTNSERRVTFCPAYRLRFGESRPDWEVFADVGRRLGYTEQFRFDSAAEVYAEFTRLTQGRLCDVSGLSHELLEQAGPQQWPYPMGSIPSTAAKRLYENHLFATPSGRARFSTDQPLGLAEP
;
A
#
# COMPACT_ATOMS: atom_id res chain seq x y z
N VAL A 1 0.64 -14.20 27.71
CA VAL A 1 1.90 -14.96 27.94
C VAL A 1 1.76 -15.97 29.07
N ALA A 2 1.58 -15.56 30.34
CA ALA A 2 1.52 -16.51 31.47
C ALA A 2 0.49 -17.65 31.31
N ARG A 3 -0.69 -17.36 30.73
CA ARG A 3 -1.75 -18.36 30.47
C ARG A 3 -1.38 -19.41 29.42
N ARG A 4 -0.71 -19.01 28.33
CA ARG A 4 -0.47 -19.87 27.14
C ARG A 4 0.98 -20.34 26.98
N GLY A 5 1.90 -19.80 27.77
CA GLY A 5 3.34 -20.02 27.61
C GLY A 5 3.97 -19.28 26.42
N ASN A 6 3.18 -18.56 25.61
CA ASN A 6 3.64 -17.77 24.46
C ASN A 6 2.82 -16.47 24.27
N ALA A 7 3.18 -15.67 23.28
CA ALA A 7 2.50 -14.43 22.92
C ALA A 7 1.53 -14.57 21.73
N ASP A 8 1.31 -15.77 21.20
CA ASP A 8 0.48 -15.98 20.01
C ASP A 8 -0.99 -15.68 20.26
N GLY A 9 -1.43 -15.69 21.53
CA GLY A 9 -2.78 -15.26 21.93
C GLY A 9 -2.99 -13.74 21.97
N ILE A 10 -2.00 -12.93 21.60
CA ILE A 10 -2.09 -11.47 21.55
C ILE A 10 -2.06 -11.03 20.09
N ALA A 11 -2.96 -10.15 19.70
CA ALA A 11 -2.97 -9.52 18.39
C ALA A 11 -3.29 -8.02 18.48
N MET A 12 -2.76 -7.27 17.52
CA MET A 12 -3.08 -5.85 17.33
C MET A 12 -3.59 -5.61 15.90
N TYR A 13 -4.66 -4.83 15.80
CA TYR A 13 -5.26 -4.37 14.55
C TYR A 13 -5.17 -2.84 14.47
N GLY A 14 -4.15 -2.36 13.75
CA GLY A 14 -3.85 -0.95 13.57
C GLY A 14 -4.45 -0.35 12.29
N SER A 15 -3.93 0.81 11.89
CA SER A 15 -4.57 1.63 10.86
C SER A 15 -3.59 2.39 9.98
N GLY A 16 -3.89 2.48 8.67
CA GLY A 16 -3.21 3.37 7.71
C GLY A 16 -3.36 4.87 8.01
N GLN A 17 -3.98 5.22 9.12
CA GLN A 17 -4.15 6.58 9.63
C GLN A 17 -3.16 6.93 10.75
N PHE A 18 -2.44 5.94 11.28
CA PHE A 18 -1.35 6.16 12.22
C PHE A 18 -0.27 7.07 11.66
N HIS A 19 0.42 7.78 12.53
CA HIS A 19 1.74 8.30 12.16
C HIS A 19 2.75 7.15 12.08
N THR A 20 3.85 7.35 11.35
CA THR A 20 4.88 6.33 11.16
C THR A 20 5.46 5.84 12.50
N GLU A 21 5.54 6.72 13.49
CA GLU A 21 5.99 6.45 14.86
C GLU A 21 5.07 5.48 15.58
N ASP A 22 3.74 5.66 15.46
CA ASP A 22 2.75 4.78 16.06
C ASP A 22 2.88 3.36 15.47
N TYR A 23 3.01 3.27 14.14
CA TYR A 23 3.25 2.02 13.44
C TYR A 23 4.53 1.32 13.90
N TYR A 24 5.62 2.08 13.98
CA TYR A 24 6.94 1.58 14.33
C TYR A 24 6.98 1.04 15.76
N LEU A 25 6.45 1.80 16.73
CA LEU A 25 6.40 1.36 18.13
C LEU A 25 5.47 0.18 18.35
N ALA A 26 4.35 0.12 17.61
CA ALA A 26 3.50 -1.07 17.63
C ALA A 26 4.26 -2.32 17.14
N GLN A 27 5.07 -2.21 16.07
CA GLN A 27 5.88 -3.33 15.61
C GLN A 27 6.94 -3.72 16.64
N LYS A 28 7.66 -2.74 17.18
CA LYS A 28 8.70 -2.97 18.18
C LYS A 28 8.12 -3.66 19.43
N LEU A 29 6.92 -3.27 19.85
CA LEU A 29 6.19 -3.89 20.96
C LEU A 29 5.77 -5.32 20.65
N LEU A 30 5.02 -5.56 19.57
CA LEU A 30 4.45 -6.87 19.28
C LEU A 30 5.54 -7.87 18.85
N LYS A 31 6.34 -7.50 17.85
CA LYS A 31 7.31 -8.40 17.22
C LYS A 31 8.58 -8.55 18.03
N GLY A 32 9.04 -7.43 18.61
CA GLY A 32 10.26 -7.39 19.41
C GLY A 32 10.02 -7.81 20.85
N ALA A 33 9.31 -7.00 21.62
CA ALA A 33 9.16 -7.23 23.06
C ALA A 33 8.31 -8.47 23.38
N LEU A 34 7.15 -8.62 22.74
CA LEU A 34 6.26 -9.76 22.99
C LEU A 34 6.66 -11.02 22.22
N GLY A 35 7.36 -10.88 21.09
CA GLY A 35 7.79 -12.00 20.25
C GLY A 35 6.67 -12.59 19.38
N THR A 36 5.59 -11.85 19.11
CA THR A 36 4.51 -12.28 18.22
C THR A 36 4.43 -11.39 16.98
N ASN A 37 4.22 -12.01 15.82
CA ASN A 37 4.04 -11.27 14.56
C ASN A 37 2.58 -10.89 14.29
N ASN A 38 1.68 -11.08 15.25
CA ASN A 38 0.24 -10.80 15.15
C ASN A 38 -0.08 -9.29 15.19
N PHE A 39 0.60 -8.51 14.36
CA PHE A 39 0.20 -7.16 14.03
C PHE A 39 -0.30 -7.15 12.59
N ASP A 40 -1.49 -6.63 12.37
CA ASP A 40 -1.95 -6.25 11.04
C ASP A 40 -2.69 -4.92 11.10
N ALA A 41 -3.04 -4.35 9.95
CA ALA A 41 -3.74 -3.08 9.88
C ALA A 41 -4.84 -3.10 8.81
N ASN A 42 -5.78 -2.15 8.89
CA ASN A 42 -6.81 -1.98 7.87
C ASN A 42 -6.25 -1.72 6.45
N SER A 43 -4.97 -1.36 6.32
CA SER A 43 -4.21 -1.38 5.07
C SER A 43 -4.27 -2.74 4.34
N ARG A 44 -4.47 -3.86 5.07
CA ARG A 44 -4.75 -5.20 4.52
C ARG A 44 -6.02 -5.23 3.67
N LEU A 45 -7.07 -4.53 4.08
CA LEU A 45 -8.35 -4.44 3.37
C LEU A 45 -8.29 -3.51 2.14
N CYS A 46 -7.14 -2.87 1.92
CA CYS A 46 -6.99 -1.76 0.97
C CYS A 46 -5.83 -2.00 -0.02
N MET A 47 -4.58 -1.94 0.45
CA MET A 47 -3.39 -1.88 -0.42
C MET A 47 -2.68 -3.22 -0.63
N SER A 48 -3.06 -4.23 0.16
CA SER A 48 -2.68 -5.64 0.06
C SER A 48 -2.29 -6.12 -1.35
N SER A 49 -3.22 -5.98 -2.30
CA SER A 49 -3.09 -6.50 -3.66
C SER A 49 -2.08 -5.70 -4.49
N ALA A 50 -2.03 -4.38 -4.30
CA ALA A 50 -1.06 -3.52 -4.97
C ALA A 50 0.37 -3.84 -4.53
N VAL A 51 0.59 -4.02 -3.23
CA VAL A 51 1.89 -4.38 -2.64
C VAL A 51 2.37 -5.72 -3.18
N ALA A 52 1.49 -6.73 -3.19
CA ALA A 52 1.82 -8.05 -3.72
C ALA A 52 2.11 -7.99 -5.22
N GLY A 53 1.34 -7.21 -5.99
CA GLY A 53 1.55 -7.04 -7.42
C GLY A 53 2.89 -6.37 -7.75
N TYR A 54 3.20 -5.24 -7.09
CA TYR A 54 4.51 -4.59 -7.22
C TYR A 54 5.65 -5.50 -6.79
N THR A 55 5.53 -6.20 -5.66
CA THR A 55 6.60 -7.07 -5.17
C THR A 55 6.86 -8.23 -6.12
N ARG A 56 5.81 -8.86 -6.67
CA ARG A 56 5.96 -9.98 -7.61
C ARG A 56 6.52 -9.54 -8.96
N SER A 57 6.16 -8.35 -9.44
CA SER A 57 6.59 -7.85 -10.75
C SER A 57 7.89 -7.04 -10.72
N LEU A 58 8.15 -6.25 -9.68
CA LEU A 58 9.25 -5.29 -9.57
C LEU A 58 10.22 -5.59 -8.41
N GLY A 59 9.90 -6.57 -7.57
CA GLY A 59 10.73 -7.04 -6.47
C GLY A 59 10.59 -6.29 -5.15
N SER A 60 9.84 -5.19 -5.13
CA SER A 60 9.57 -4.42 -3.90
C SER A 60 8.24 -3.69 -4.00
N ASP A 61 7.68 -3.31 -2.85
CA ASP A 61 6.69 -2.25 -2.77
C ASP A 61 7.32 -0.88 -3.08
N GLY A 62 6.48 0.11 -3.39
CA GLY A 62 6.87 1.47 -3.78
C GLY A 62 6.42 1.79 -5.21
N PRO A 63 5.43 2.68 -5.40
CA PRO A 63 5.01 3.09 -6.73
C PRO A 63 6.18 3.70 -7.53
N PRO A 64 6.44 3.25 -8.77
CA PRO A 64 7.50 3.82 -9.61
C PRO A 64 7.31 5.30 -9.93
N CYS A 65 6.05 5.73 -9.98
CA CYS A 65 5.65 7.06 -10.41
C CYS A 65 5.71 8.10 -9.28
N SER A 66 5.38 9.33 -9.66
CA SER A 66 5.21 10.51 -8.82
C SER A 66 3.96 11.28 -9.25
N TYR A 67 3.44 12.20 -8.41
CA TYR A 67 2.28 13.00 -8.83
C TYR A 67 2.60 13.99 -9.97
N GLU A 68 3.87 14.32 -10.20
CA GLU A 68 4.27 15.09 -11.38
C GLU A 68 3.94 14.37 -12.69
N ASP A 69 3.87 13.04 -12.72
CA ASP A 69 3.53 12.31 -13.95
C ASP A 69 2.14 12.66 -14.51
N LEU A 70 1.23 13.16 -13.67
CA LEU A 70 -0.06 13.71 -14.09
C LEU A 70 0.09 14.91 -15.04
N ASP A 71 1.20 15.64 -14.95
CA ASP A 71 1.48 16.82 -15.75
C ASP A 71 2.15 16.49 -17.09
N HIS A 72 2.73 15.29 -17.21
CA HIS A 72 3.54 14.89 -18.37
C HIS A 72 2.93 13.75 -19.19
N CYS A 73 1.99 12.97 -18.64
CA CYS A 73 1.36 11.86 -19.36
C CYS A 73 0.58 12.34 -20.60
N THR A 74 0.60 11.56 -21.68
CA THR A 74 -0.27 11.78 -22.86
C THR A 74 -1.57 10.99 -22.72
N VAL A 75 -1.55 9.93 -21.92
CA VAL A 75 -2.72 9.09 -21.58
C VAL A 75 -2.78 8.90 -20.08
N ALA A 76 -3.90 9.30 -19.47
CA ALA A 76 -4.25 8.95 -18.10
C ALA A 76 -5.25 7.78 -18.15
N PHE A 77 -4.79 6.58 -17.80
CA PHE A 77 -5.58 5.36 -17.78
C PHE A 77 -6.04 5.04 -16.35
N LEU A 78 -7.27 5.44 -16.02
CA LEU A 78 -7.85 5.28 -14.69
C LEU A 78 -8.69 3.99 -14.67
N ILE A 79 -8.28 2.99 -13.88
CA ILE A 79 -8.96 1.69 -13.80
C ILE A 79 -9.33 1.37 -12.35
N GLY A 80 -10.61 1.02 -12.11
CA GLY A 80 -11.11 0.69 -10.78
C GLY A 80 -10.89 1.81 -9.75
N THR A 81 -11.04 3.07 -10.18
CA THR A 81 -10.84 4.25 -9.33
C THR A 81 -11.82 5.36 -9.67
N ASN A 82 -12.45 5.92 -8.63
CA ASN A 82 -13.27 7.12 -8.68
C ASN A 82 -12.48 8.31 -8.14
N THR A 83 -11.46 8.73 -8.88
CA THR A 83 -10.53 9.80 -8.45
C THR A 83 -11.21 11.14 -8.18
N ALA A 84 -12.38 11.40 -8.74
CA ALA A 84 -13.13 12.63 -8.51
C ALA A 84 -13.57 12.76 -7.05
N GLU A 85 -13.99 11.64 -6.45
CA GLU A 85 -14.50 11.59 -5.08
C GLU A 85 -13.42 11.13 -4.09
N CYS A 86 -12.55 10.19 -4.49
CA CYS A 86 -11.57 9.59 -3.58
C CYS A 86 -10.20 10.31 -3.56
N HIS A 87 -9.83 10.99 -4.65
CA HIS A 87 -8.55 11.72 -4.78
C HIS A 87 -8.74 13.08 -5.47
N PRO A 88 -9.63 13.95 -4.93
CA PRO A 88 -10.13 15.12 -5.65
C PRO A 88 -9.01 16.07 -6.10
N VAL A 89 -7.97 16.27 -5.29
CA VAL A 89 -6.83 17.14 -5.64
C VAL A 89 -6.11 16.62 -6.89
N LEU A 90 -5.86 15.31 -6.98
CA LEU A 90 -5.18 14.70 -8.13
C LEU A 90 -6.06 14.76 -9.38
N PHE A 91 -7.36 14.50 -9.24
CA PHE A 91 -8.29 14.58 -10.36
C PHE A 91 -8.44 16.01 -10.88
N GLN A 92 -8.54 17.00 -9.98
CA GLN A 92 -8.59 18.41 -10.35
C GLN A 92 -7.31 18.88 -11.03
N ARG A 93 -6.13 18.39 -10.62
CA ARG A 93 -4.85 18.65 -11.32
C ARG A 93 -4.94 18.20 -12.78
N LEU A 94 -5.39 16.98 -13.02
CA LEU A 94 -5.57 16.41 -14.37
C LEU A 94 -6.59 17.20 -15.21
N LEU A 95 -7.76 17.52 -14.65
CA LEU A 95 -8.79 18.29 -15.35
C LEU A 95 -8.38 19.74 -15.61
N LYS A 96 -7.65 20.38 -14.68
CA LYS A 96 -7.11 21.73 -14.88
C LYS A 96 -6.11 21.74 -16.03
N ARG A 97 -5.22 20.74 -16.12
CA ARG A 97 -4.30 20.57 -17.25
C ARG A 97 -5.05 20.42 -18.57
N LYS A 98 -6.00 19.48 -18.63
CA LYS A 98 -6.80 19.22 -19.85
C LYS A 98 -7.60 20.45 -20.31
N ARG A 99 -8.17 21.21 -19.38
CA ARG A 99 -8.89 22.47 -19.69
C ARG A 99 -7.95 23.56 -20.21
N LYS A 100 -6.78 23.73 -19.60
CA LYS A 100 -5.80 24.74 -20.00
C LYS A 100 -5.22 24.44 -21.39
N ASN A 101 -4.96 23.16 -21.68
CA ASN A 101 -4.37 22.70 -22.93
C ASN A 101 -5.24 21.58 -23.54
N PRO A 102 -6.34 21.89 -24.25
CA PRO A 102 -7.17 20.88 -24.89
C PRO A 102 -6.34 19.95 -25.80
N GLY A 103 -6.54 18.64 -25.65
CA GLY A 103 -5.78 17.63 -26.40
C GLY A 103 -4.43 17.24 -25.78
N SER A 104 -3.98 17.88 -24.69
CA SER A 104 -2.69 17.55 -24.05
C SER A 104 -2.66 16.17 -23.38
N VAL A 105 -3.82 15.63 -23.02
CA VAL A 105 -3.97 14.34 -22.35
C VAL A 105 -5.29 13.70 -22.76
N LYS A 106 -5.27 12.40 -23.01
CA LYS A 106 -6.47 11.57 -23.16
C LYS A 106 -6.76 10.84 -21.86
N ILE A 107 -7.97 10.99 -21.34
CA ILE A 107 -8.43 10.37 -20.10
C ILE A 107 -9.29 9.16 -20.47
N VAL A 108 -8.83 7.97 -20.08
CA VAL A 108 -9.57 6.72 -20.21
C VAL A 108 -9.99 6.27 -18.81
N VAL A 109 -11.26 5.91 -18.65
CA VAL A 109 -11.81 5.39 -17.40
C VAL A 109 -12.37 4.00 -17.61
N VAL A 110 -11.86 3.03 -16.86
CA VAL A 110 -12.36 1.65 -16.80
C VAL A 110 -13.02 1.45 -15.45
N ASP A 111 -14.34 1.49 -15.44
CA ASP A 111 -15.17 1.38 -14.23
C ASP A 111 -16.56 0.92 -14.65
N PRO A 112 -17.13 -0.17 -14.09
CA PRO A 112 -18.51 -0.58 -14.38
C PRO A 112 -19.54 0.54 -14.14
N ARG A 113 -19.26 1.46 -13.21
CA ARG A 113 -20.12 2.59 -12.86
C ARG A 113 -19.75 3.83 -13.66
N ARG A 114 -20.76 4.64 -14.00
CA ARG A 114 -20.57 5.96 -14.63
C ARG A 114 -20.43 7.06 -13.58
N THR A 115 -19.30 7.06 -12.87
CA THR A 115 -18.91 8.05 -11.85
C THR A 115 -18.63 9.44 -12.42
N ASP A 116 -18.40 10.45 -11.57
CA ASP A 116 -17.97 11.77 -12.03
C ASP A 116 -16.59 11.74 -12.71
N THR A 117 -15.70 10.82 -12.30
CA THR A 117 -14.48 10.51 -13.04
C THR A 117 -14.79 10.05 -14.47
N ALA A 118 -15.73 9.10 -14.64
CA ALA A 118 -16.11 8.59 -15.96
C ALA A 118 -16.79 9.64 -16.85
N LYS A 119 -17.59 10.54 -16.27
CA LYS A 119 -18.26 11.63 -17.02
C LYS A 119 -17.27 12.60 -17.67
N ALA A 120 -16.09 12.81 -17.07
CA ALA A 120 -15.05 13.69 -17.61
C ALA A 120 -14.07 13.00 -18.59
N ALA A 121 -14.20 11.68 -18.78
CA ALA A 121 -13.31 10.87 -19.60
C ALA A 121 -13.56 11.08 -21.10
N ASP A 122 -12.51 10.93 -21.91
CA ASP A 122 -12.64 10.85 -23.37
C ASP A 122 -13.18 9.47 -23.80
N ILE A 123 -12.80 8.42 -23.05
CA ILE A 123 -13.29 7.06 -23.23
C ILE A 123 -13.68 6.49 -21.87
N HIS A 124 -14.93 6.04 -21.73
CA HIS A 124 -15.39 5.23 -20.60
C HIS A 124 -15.62 3.79 -21.08
N LEU A 125 -15.01 2.83 -20.38
CA LEU A 125 -15.21 1.39 -20.54
C LEU A 125 -15.99 0.83 -19.33
N PRO A 126 -17.32 0.67 -19.43
CA PRO A 126 -18.14 0.05 -18.41
C PRO A 126 -18.06 -1.48 -18.50
N ILE A 127 -16.91 -2.03 -18.12
CA ILE A 127 -16.70 -3.49 -18.15
C ILE A 127 -17.61 -4.21 -17.15
N ALA A 128 -17.89 -5.50 -17.42
CA ALA A 128 -18.52 -6.38 -16.46
C ALA A 128 -17.68 -6.47 -15.17
N PRO A 129 -18.29 -6.40 -13.97
CA PRO A 129 -17.57 -6.57 -12.72
C PRO A 129 -16.80 -7.89 -12.71
N GLY A 130 -15.50 -7.83 -12.42
CA GLY A 130 -14.66 -9.02 -12.44
C GLY A 130 -13.72 -9.13 -13.64
N SER A 131 -14.04 -8.46 -14.76
CA SER A 131 -13.44 -8.79 -16.06
C SER A 131 -12.16 -8.02 -16.42
N ASP A 132 -11.63 -7.22 -15.49
CA ASP A 132 -10.48 -6.33 -15.69
C ASP A 132 -9.19 -7.06 -16.09
N LEU A 133 -8.86 -8.21 -15.51
CA LEU A 133 -7.67 -8.97 -15.94
C LEU A 133 -7.79 -9.44 -17.40
N ALA A 134 -8.97 -9.89 -17.82
CA ALA A 134 -9.23 -10.26 -19.21
C ALA A 134 -9.13 -9.05 -20.16
N LEU A 135 -9.62 -7.88 -19.72
CA LEU A 135 -9.44 -6.63 -20.45
C LEU A 135 -7.95 -6.33 -20.67
N LEU A 136 -7.13 -6.42 -19.61
CA LEU A 136 -5.71 -6.12 -19.66
C LEU A 136 -4.96 -7.08 -20.59
N HIS A 137 -5.27 -8.38 -20.55
CA HIS A 137 -4.73 -9.36 -21.50
C HIS A 137 -5.16 -9.07 -22.94
N GLY A 138 -6.40 -8.64 -23.15
CA GLY A 138 -6.90 -8.22 -24.46
C GLY A 138 -6.24 -6.96 -25.02
N ILE A 139 -5.91 -6.01 -24.14
CA ILE A 139 -5.11 -4.84 -24.51
C ILE A 139 -3.71 -5.33 -24.92
N ALA A 140 -3.06 -6.16 -24.10
CA ALA A 140 -1.73 -6.69 -24.42
C ALA A 140 -1.71 -7.42 -25.78
N HIS A 141 -2.71 -8.25 -26.06
CA HIS A 141 -2.88 -8.93 -27.34
C HIS A 141 -2.85 -7.95 -28.53
N LEU A 142 -3.59 -6.86 -28.43
CA LEU A 142 -3.68 -5.85 -29.48
C LEU A 142 -2.40 -5.03 -29.59
N VAL A 143 -1.76 -4.69 -28.47
CA VAL A 143 -0.46 -4.01 -28.46
C VAL A 143 0.60 -4.82 -29.20
N LEU A 144 0.68 -6.13 -28.91
CA LEU A 144 1.59 -7.06 -29.58
C LEU A 144 1.32 -7.14 -31.08
N ARG A 145 0.04 -7.32 -31.46
CA ARG A 145 -0.39 -7.43 -32.86
C ARG A 145 -0.07 -6.16 -33.65
N ASP A 146 -0.21 -4.99 -33.01
CA ASP A 146 -0.08 -3.68 -33.66
C ASP A 146 1.35 -3.11 -33.52
N ASN A 147 2.32 -3.90 -33.06
CA ASN A 147 3.74 -3.53 -32.87
C ASN A 147 3.95 -2.34 -31.90
N GLY A 148 3.07 -2.21 -30.91
CA GLY A 148 3.12 -1.16 -29.89
C GLY A 148 4.10 -1.43 -28.75
N GLN A 149 4.60 -2.65 -28.62
CA GLN A 149 5.57 -3.09 -27.62
C GLN A 149 6.96 -2.47 -27.81
N ASP A 150 7.80 -2.56 -26.78
CA ASP A 150 9.23 -2.23 -26.83
C ASP A 150 10.10 -3.50 -26.69
N PRO A 151 10.54 -4.09 -27.82
CA PRO A 151 11.33 -5.33 -27.79
C PRO A 151 12.66 -5.18 -27.04
N ALA A 152 13.35 -4.05 -27.20
CA ALA A 152 14.65 -3.84 -26.57
C ALA A 152 14.51 -3.74 -25.05
N PHE A 153 13.45 -3.10 -24.56
CA PHE A 153 13.17 -3.06 -23.12
C PHE A 153 12.85 -4.46 -22.57
N ILE A 154 11.99 -5.21 -23.28
CA ILE A 154 11.59 -6.57 -22.90
C ILE A 154 12.83 -7.47 -22.76
N ASP A 155 13.67 -7.51 -23.81
CA ASP A 155 14.81 -8.42 -23.89
C ASP A 155 15.89 -8.10 -22.83
N ASN A 156 16.10 -6.82 -22.52
CA ASN A 156 17.18 -6.39 -21.62
C ASN A 156 16.76 -6.28 -20.15
N HIS A 157 15.49 -5.98 -19.87
CA HIS A 157 15.06 -5.54 -18.53
C HIS A 157 13.93 -6.36 -17.92
N THR A 158 13.38 -7.34 -18.65
CA THR A 158 12.26 -8.16 -18.16
C THR A 158 12.55 -9.65 -18.21
N GLU A 159 11.85 -10.46 -17.45
CA GLU A 159 11.89 -11.92 -17.53
C GLU A 159 10.47 -12.50 -17.63
N ASN A 160 10.36 -13.76 -18.04
CA ASN A 160 9.10 -14.49 -18.20
C ASN A 160 8.17 -13.96 -19.32
N TYR A 161 8.72 -13.27 -20.32
CA TYR A 161 7.95 -12.71 -21.44
C TYR A 161 7.26 -13.78 -22.28
N ASP A 162 7.95 -14.85 -22.68
CA ASP A 162 7.38 -15.88 -23.57
C ASP A 162 6.12 -16.52 -22.97
N ALA A 163 6.16 -16.84 -21.69
CA ALA A 163 4.99 -17.39 -21.00
C ALA A 163 3.84 -16.38 -20.92
N PHE A 164 4.14 -15.08 -20.76
CA PHE A 164 3.11 -14.03 -20.82
C PHE A 164 2.54 -13.84 -22.23
N PHE A 165 3.39 -13.92 -23.27
CA PHE A 165 2.96 -13.86 -24.66
C PHE A 165 1.91 -14.94 -24.95
N ASP A 166 2.14 -16.18 -24.50
CA ASP A 166 1.19 -17.29 -24.63
C ASP A 166 -0.16 -16.99 -23.96
N VAL A 167 -0.15 -16.29 -22.82
CA VAL A 167 -1.39 -15.83 -22.16
C VAL A 167 -2.10 -14.78 -23.00
N ALA A 168 -1.41 -13.71 -23.37
CA ALA A 168 -1.99 -12.60 -24.12
C ALA A 168 -2.54 -13.06 -25.49
N ALA A 169 -1.84 -13.96 -26.17
CA ALA A 169 -2.26 -14.51 -27.47
C ALA A 169 -3.65 -15.16 -27.43
N ARG A 170 -4.04 -15.78 -26.30
CA ARG A 170 -5.33 -16.48 -26.13
C ARG A 170 -6.51 -15.55 -25.86
N TRP A 171 -6.26 -14.31 -25.47
CA TRP A 171 -7.29 -13.30 -25.17
C TRP A 171 -7.57 -12.41 -26.39
N THR A 172 -8.13 -13.04 -27.44
CA THR A 172 -8.47 -12.34 -28.70
C THR A 172 -9.50 -11.23 -28.48
N PRO A 173 -9.54 -10.19 -29.34
CA PRO A 173 -10.44 -9.04 -29.17
C PRO A 173 -11.91 -9.43 -29.03
N ARG A 174 -12.38 -10.39 -29.84
CA ARG A 174 -13.76 -10.90 -29.79
C ARG A 174 -14.07 -11.57 -28.46
N ARG A 175 -13.15 -12.40 -27.95
CA ARG A 175 -13.30 -13.09 -26.66
C ARG A 175 -13.37 -12.09 -25.52
N VAL A 176 -12.49 -11.10 -25.52
CA VAL A 176 -12.41 -10.07 -24.48
C VAL A 176 -13.65 -9.18 -24.51
N ALA A 177 -14.08 -8.73 -25.69
CA ALA A 177 -15.28 -7.93 -25.85
C ALA A 177 -16.53 -8.63 -25.27
N LEU A 178 -16.68 -9.93 -25.57
CA LEU A 178 -17.77 -10.74 -25.02
C LEU A 178 -17.65 -10.89 -23.50
N PHE A 179 -16.47 -11.27 -22.99
CA PHE A 179 -16.25 -11.53 -21.56
C PHE A 179 -16.41 -10.27 -20.71
N CYS A 180 -15.91 -9.13 -21.19
CA CYS A 180 -16.01 -7.85 -20.51
C CYS A 180 -17.34 -7.14 -20.76
N ASN A 181 -18.22 -7.67 -21.62
CA ASN A 181 -19.46 -7.05 -22.04
C ASN A 181 -19.28 -5.61 -22.59
N ILE A 182 -18.31 -5.42 -23.50
CA ILE A 182 -18.02 -4.13 -24.14
C ILE A 182 -17.96 -4.26 -25.66
N PRO A 183 -18.22 -3.17 -26.42
CA PRO A 183 -18.00 -3.18 -27.86
C PRO A 183 -16.51 -3.41 -28.19
N GLU A 184 -16.22 -4.34 -29.11
CA GLU A 184 -14.84 -4.63 -29.54
C GLU A 184 -14.10 -3.38 -30.04
N LYS A 185 -14.81 -2.47 -30.71
CA LYS A 185 -14.25 -1.18 -31.15
C LYS A 185 -13.65 -0.40 -29.97
N ARG A 186 -14.32 -0.35 -28.82
CA ARG A 186 -13.85 0.39 -27.64
C ARG A 186 -12.58 -0.23 -27.05
N LEU A 187 -12.50 -1.56 -27.02
CA LEU A 187 -11.27 -2.28 -26.66
C LEU A 187 -10.11 -1.87 -27.58
N ARG A 188 -10.34 -1.85 -28.90
CA ARG A 188 -9.33 -1.43 -29.90
C ARG A 188 -8.92 0.03 -29.74
N ASP A 189 -9.89 0.92 -29.55
CA ASP A 189 -9.64 2.35 -29.34
C ASP A 189 -8.74 2.60 -28.11
N VAL A 190 -8.92 1.82 -27.04
CA VAL A 190 -8.08 1.90 -25.82
C VAL A 190 -6.72 1.24 -26.02
N ALA A 191 -6.66 0.06 -26.65
CA ALA A 191 -5.40 -0.63 -26.89
C ALA A 191 -4.43 0.19 -27.76
N ALA A 192 -4.94 0.93 -28.75
CA ALA A 192 -4.14 1.84 -29.57
C ALA A 192 -3.45 2.97 -28.77
N LEU A 193 -3.91 3.26 -27.55
CA LEU A 193 -3.29 4.24 -26.66
C LEU A 193 -2.12 3.66 -25.86
N PHE A 194 -2.04 2.33 -25.71
CA PHE A 194 -0.92 1.63 -25.08
C PHE A 194 0.16 1.32 -26.11
N HIS A 195 1.01 2.30 -26.38
CA HIS A 195 2.11 2.15 -27.34
C HIS A 195 3.38 2.76 -26.74
N ARG A 196 4.56 2.15 -27.00
CA ARG A 196 5.89 2.66 -26.58
C ARG A 196 6.22 4.12 -26.93
N ARG A 197 5.44 4.76 -27.81
CA ARG A 197 5.61 6.16 -28.23
C ARG A 197 4.72 7.14 -27.45
N GLN A 198 3.84 6.61 -26.59
CA GLN A 198 2.99 7.41 -25.71
C GLN A 198 3.69 7.60 -24.35
N LYS A 199 3.05 8.36 -23.47
CA LYS A 199 3.37 8.44 -22.04
C LYS A 199 2.12 8.00 -21.27
N VAL A 200 2.02 6.70 -20.99
CA VAL A 200 0.83 6.11 -20.40
C VAL A 200 1.00 6.04 -18.88
N LEU A 201 0.21 6.83 -18.16
CA LEU A 201 0.13 6.78 -16.70
C LEU A 201 -1.12 6.02 -16.30
N SER A 202 -0.96 4.85 -15.69
CA SER A 202 -2.08 4.09 -15.15
C SER A 202 -2.29 4.42 -13.68
N LEU A 203 -3.53 4.71 -13.31
CA LEU A 203 -3.94 5.06 -11.96
C LEU A 203 -5.04 4.10 -11.51
N TRP A 204 -4.88 3.44 -10.38
CA TRP A 204 -5.89 2.51 -9.87
C TRP A 204 -6.06 2.59 -8.36
N SER A 205 -7.19 2.06 -7.87
CA SER A 205 -7.49 1.96 -6.46
C SER A 205 -8.36 0.72 -6.16
N MET A 206 -9.39 0.85 -5.33
CA MET A 206 -10.10 -0.27 -4.72
C MET A 206 -10.87 -1.17 -5.70
N GLY A 207 -11.34 -0.66 -6.84
CA GLY A 207 -11.99 -1.50 -7.84
C GLY A 207 -11.07 -2.59 -8.42
N VAL A 208 -9.75 -2.36 -8.34
CA VAL A 208 -8.70 -3.36 -8.65
C VAL A 208 -8.27 -4.11 -7.39
N ASN A 209 -8.03 -3.41 -6.28
CA ASN A 209 -7.37 -4.03 -5.13
C ASN A 209 -8.28 -4.94 -4.29
N GLN A 210 -9.55 -4.57 -4.09
CA GLN A 210 -10.51 -5.29 -3.22
C GLN A 210 -11.17 -6.44 -3.97
N ARG A 211 -10.33 -7.38 -4.40
CA ARG A 211 -10.69 -8.47 -5.31
C ARG A 211 -9.92 -9.73 -4.91
N ARG A 212 -10.56 -10.89 -5.05
CA ARG A 212 -9.88 -12.19 -4.93
C ARG A 212 -8.68 -12.30 -5.89
N GLU A 213 -8.79 -11.70 -7.07
CA GLU A 213 -7.74 -11.65 -8.10
C GLU A 213 -6.96 -10.33 -8.12
N GLY A 214 -7.09 -9.48 -7.09
CA GLY A 214 -6.54 -8.12 -7.14
C GLY A 214 -5.05 -8.06 -7.46
N THR A 215 -4.26 -8.98 -6.88
CA THR A 215 -2.83 -9.10 -7.18
C THR A 215 -2.58 -9.39 -8.67
N ALA A 216 -3.34 -10.32 -9.25
CA ALA A 216 -3.21 -10.68 -10.67
C ALA A 216 -3.60 -9.52 -11.59
N VAL A 217 -4.65 -8.77 -11.25
CA VAL A 217 -5.07 -7.58 -12.00
C VAL A 217 -3.99 -6.49 -11.96
N VAL A 218 -3.39 -6.23 -10.79
CA VAL A 218 -2.27 -5.30 -10.65
C VAL A 218 -1.09 -5.73 -11.52
N GLN A 219 -0.73 -7.02 -11.49
CA GLN A 219 0.36 -7.54 -12.32
C GLN A 219 0.03 -7.47 -13.81
N GLY A 220 -1.22 -7.72 -14.22
CA GLY A 220 -1.68 -7.54 -15.60
C GLY A 220 -1.55 -6.09 -16.07
N LEU A 221 -1.80 -5.13 -15.18
CA LEU A 221 -1.61 -3.71 -15.47
C LEU A 221 -0.12 -3.37 -15.59
N ILE A 222 0.72 -3.87 -14.67
CA ILE A 222 2.18 -3.72 -14.74
C ILE A 222 2.73 -4.36 -16.01
N ASN A 223 2.24 -5.53 -16.44
CA ASN A 223 2.64 -6.17 -17.68
C ASN A 223 2.46 -5.25 -18.90
N LEU A 224 1.40 -4.43 -18.96
CA LEU A 224 1.24 -3.47 -20.07
C LEU A 224 2.33 -2.40 -20.08
N HIS A 225 2.76 -1.93 -18.91
CA HIS A 225 3.87 -0.98 -18.79
C HIS A 225 5.21 -1.64 -19.14
N LEU A 226 5.44 -2.86 -18.69
CA LEU A 226 6.65 -3.63 -19.06
C LEU A 226 6.69 -3.92 -20.56
N LEU A 227 5.56 -4.33 -21.15
CA LEU A 227 5.41 -4.59 -22.58
C LEU A 227 5.76 -3.38 -23.44
N THR A 228 5.48 -2.16 -22.95
CA THR A 228 5.65 -0.91 -23.71
C THR A 228 6.85 -0.09 -23.27
N GLY A 229 7.67 -0.59 -22.33
CA GLY A 229 8.82 0.15 -21.75
C GLY A 229 8.42 1.40 -20.95
N GLN A 230 7.17 1.49 -20.49
CA GLN A 230 6.58 2.67 -19.85
C GLN A 230 6.78 2.65 -18.33
N ILE A 231 8.01 2.50 -17.83
CA ILE A 231 8.32 2.50 -16.39
C ILE A 231 9.67 3.19 -16.15
N GLY A 232 9.80 3.93 -15.04
CA GLY A 232 10.99 4.77 -14.81
C GLY A 232 11.05 6.00 -15.73
N ASN A 233 9.93 6.34 -16.39
CA ASN A 233 9.86 7.40 -17.39
C ASN A 233 8.93 8.54 -16.97
N GLU A 234 9.27 9.76 -17.35
CA GLU A 234 8.44 10.95 -17.09
C GLU A 234 7.07 10.84 -17.79
N GLY A 235 5.99 10.95 -17.00
CA GLY A 235 4.62 10.90 -17.47
C GLY A 235 4.09 9.48 -17.68
N ALA A 236 4.81 8.45 -17.24
CA ALA A 236 4.44 7.07 -17.52
C ALA A 236 4.63 6.14 -16.32
N GLY A 237 3.80 5.11 -16.27
CA GLY A 237 3.99 3.98 -15.37
C GLY A 237 2.77 3.54 -14.58
N PRO A 238 2.93 2.44 -13.83
CA PRO A 238 1.89 1.89 -12.99
C PRO A 238 1.86 2.63 -11.64
N PHE A 239 0.85 3.48 -11.43
CA PHE A 239 0.69 4.27 -10.21
C PHE A 239 -0.53 3.87 -9.36
N SER A 240 -0.30 3.07 -8.33
CA SER A 240 -1.31 2.75 -7.32
C SER A 240 -1.67 3.99 -6.49
N LEU A 241 -2.95 4.35 -6.46
CA LEU A 241 -3.46 5.41 -5.57
C LEU A 241 -3.79 4.81 -4.21
N THR A 242 -3.04 5.25 -3.19
CA THR A 242 -3.25 4.84 -1.80
C THR A 242 -4.44 5.62 -1.22
N GLY A 243 -5.37 4.91 -0.57
CA GLY A 243 -6.58 5.53 -0.02
C GLY A 243 -6.33 6.28 1.30
N GLN A 244 -5.66 5.61 2.25
CA GLN A 244 -5.42 6.16 3.59
C GLN A 244 -4.17 7.03 3.64
N PRO A 245 -4.12 8.05 4.51
CA PRO A 245 -3.10 9.10 4.47
C PRO A 245 -1.68 8.59 4.72
N ASN A 246 -1.53 7.51 5.50
CA ASN A 246 -0.22 6.95 5.85
C ASN A 246 -0.15 5.42 5.72
N ALA A 247 -1.00 4.80 4.88
CA ALA A 247 -0.88 3.37 4.65
C ALA A 247 0.47 2.99 4.04
N MET A 248 1.17 3.91 3.35
CA MET A 248 2.53 3.68 2.86
C MET A 248 3.56 3.72 3.98
N GLY A 249 3.54 4.75 4.85
CA GLY A 249 4.43 4.81 6.02
C GLY A 249 4.27 3.62 6.95
N GLY A 250 3.04 3.10 7.07
CA GLY A 250 2.80 1.85 7.77
C GLY A 250 3.52 0.64 7.18
N ARG A 251 3.59 0.52 5.84
CA ARG A 251 4.30 -0.58 5.18
C ARG A 251 5.82 -0.42 5.31
N GLU A 252 6.31 0.81 5.22
CA GLU A 252 7.72 1.16 5.46
C GLU A 252 8.14 0.79 6.88
N ALA A 253 7.30 1.06 7.88
CA ALA A 253 7.51 0.71 9.28
C ALA A 253 7.28 -0.78 9.61
N GLY A 254 6.93 -1.62 8.62
CA GLY A 254 6.72 -3.06 8.82
C GLY A 254 5.34 -3.44 9.39
N GLY A 255 4.35 -2.56 9.23
CA GLY A 255 2.99 -2.63 9.78
C GLY A 255 2.05 -3.64 9.11
N LEU A 256 2.53 -4.86 8.81
CA LEU A 256 1.72 -6.03 8.42
C LEU A 256 2.32 -7.31 9.03
N ALA A 257 1.52 -8.36 9.13
CA ALA A 257 1.88 -9.58 9.87
C ALA A 257 3.12 -10.34 9.34
N HIS A 258 3.52 -10.06 8.09
CA HIS A 258 4.67 -10.69 7.42
C HIS A 258 5.87 -9.74 7.23
N LEU A 259 5.73 -8.47 7.57
CA LEU A 259 6.75 -7.44 7.32
C LEU A 259 7.58 -7.12 8.57
N LEU A 260 8.74 -6.52 8.35
CA LEU A 260 9.56 -5.82 9.33
C LEU A 260 9.96 -4.45 8.75
N PRO A 261 10.40 -3.47 9.57
CA PRO A 261 10.77 -2.14 9.06
C PRO A 261 11.73 -2.18 7.87
N GLY A 262 11.57 -1.27 6.92
CA GLY A 262 12.39 -1.17 5.70
C GLY A 262 12.08 -2.24 4.64
N TYR A 263 10.80 -2.62 4.50
CA TYR A 263 10.33 -3.70 3.61
C TYR A 263 11.02 -5.06 3.84
N ARG A 264 11.46 -5.30 5.08
CA ARG A 264 11.98 -6.60 5.49
C ARG A 264 10.84 -7.60 5.68
N LEU A 265 11.19 -8.87 5.73
CA LEU A 265 10.27 -10.00 5.84
C LEU A 265 10.60 -10.80 7.09
N VAL A 266 9.58 -11.12 7.91
CA VAL A 266 9.76 -11.94 9.12
C VAL A 266 10.28 -13.35 8.78
N ALA A 267 9.90 -13.87 7.60
CA ALA A 267 10.32 -15.19 7.14
C ALA A 267 11.81 -15.26 6.74
N ASN A 268 12.47 -14.12 6.54
CA ASN A 268 13.89 -14.08 6.21
C ASN A 268 14.71 -13.98 7.52
N PRO A 269 15.62 -14.94 7.80
CA PRO A 269 16.41 -14.94 9.03
C PRO A 269 17.40 -13.77 9.13
N GLU A 270 18.01 -13.33 8.02
CA GLU A 270 18.92 -12.18 7.99
C GLU A 270 18.17 -10.89 8.34
N HIS A 271 16.98 -10.73 7.75
CA HIS A 271 16.10 -9.60 8.04
C HIS A 271 15.72 -9.53 9.53
N ARG A 272 15.43 -10.67 10.17
CA ARG A 272 15.16 -10.70 11.62
C ARG A 272 16.40 -10.33 12.43
N ALA A 273 17.56 -10.91 12.11
CA ALA A 273 18.80 -10.63 12.80
C ALA A 273 19.19 -9.15 12.76
N GLU A 274 19.05 -8.49 11.60
CA GLU A 274 19.29 -7.05 11.45
C GLU A 274 18.40 -6.21 12.39
N VAL A 275 17.11 -6.56 12.49
CA VAL A 275 16.14 -5.82 13.31
C VAL A 275 16.34 -6.12 14.79
N GLU A 276 16.60 -7.36 15.17
CA GLU A 276 16.94 -7.75 16.55
C GLU A 276 18.19 -7.00 17.04
N GLN A 277 19.22 -6.91 16.21
CA GLN A 277 20.42 -6.13 16.51
C GLN A 277 20.11 -4.64 16.68
N ALA A 278 19.35 -4.05 15.75
CA ALA A 278 18.97 -2.64 15.82
C ALA A 278 18.13 -2.31 17.07
N TRP A 279 17.21 -3.20 17.45
CA TRP A 279 16.38 -3.07 18.64
C TRP A 279 17.06 -3.53 19.93
N LYS A 280 18.30 -4.04 19.86
CA LYS A 280 19.06 -4.58 21.00
C LYS A 280 18.27 -5.68 21.73
N LEU A 281 17.74 -6.61 20.95
CA LEU A 281 17.00 -7.78 21.43
C LEU A 281 17.88 -9.04 21.37
N PRO A 282 17.57 -10.07 22.19
CA PRO A 282 18.19 -11.38 22.06
C PRO A 282 17.98 -11.95 20.65
N ALA A 283 18.97 -12.71 20.16
CA ALA A 283 18.86 -13.40 18.88
C ALA A 283 17.70 -14.40 18.89
N GLY A 284 16.86 -14.38 17.86
CA GLY A 284 15.69 -15.26 17.72
C GLY A 284 14.45 -14.81 18.50
N GLN A 285 14.47 -13.61 19.11
CA GLN A 285 13.32 -13.03 19.80
C GLN A 285 12.15 -12.77 18.84
N ILE A 286 12.41 -12.34 17.60
CA ILE A 286 11.37 -12.13 16.59
C ILE A 286 10.98 -13.49 16.01
N ALA A 287 9.69 -13.84 16.08
CA ALA A 287 9.18 -15.09 15.54
C ALA A 287 9.48 -15.24 14.03
N ALA A 288 9.84 -16.45 13.60
CA ALA A 288 10.21 -16.73 12.20
C ALA A 288 9.00 -16.85 11.25
N LYS A 289 7.80 -17.03 11.80
CA LYS A 289 6.58 -17.23 11.02
C LYS A 289 5.78 -15.92 10.94
N PRO A 290 5.19 -15.58 9.78
CA PRO A 290 4.18 -14.54 9.71
C PRO A 290 3.09 -14.73 10.76
N GLY A 291 2.65 -13.63 11.36
CA GLY A 291 1.52 -13.65 12.27
C GLY A 291 0.19 -13.72 11.53
N LEU A 292 -0.88 -13.59 12.30
CA LEU A 292 -2.25 -13.57 11.80
C LEU A 292 -2.55 -12.27 11.04
N ALA A 293 -2.95 -12.41 9.77
CA ALA A 293 -3.53 -11.31 9.01
C ALA A 293 -4.90 -10.90 9.58
N ALA A 294 -5.40 -9.71 9.22
CA ALA A 294 -6.56 -9.07 9.83
C ALA A 294 -7.79 -9.99 9.93
N TRP A 295 -8.14 -10.70 8.86
CA TRP A 295 -9.26 -11.67 8.90
C TRP A 295 -8.92 -12.93 9.70
N GLN A 296 -7.67 -13.40 9.66
CA GLN A 296 -7.23 -14.54 10.46
C GLN A 296 -7.25 -14.22 11.96
N GLN A 297 -7.12 -12.94 12.35
CA GLN A 297 -7.34 -12.51 13.74
C GLN A 297 -8.80 -12.68 14.14
N VAL A 298 -9.76 -12.33 13.27
CA VAL A 298 -11.19 -12.60 13.51
C VAL A 298 -11.44 -14.10 13.68
N GLU A 299 -10.95 -14.92 12.74
CA GLU A 299 -11.09 -16.37 12.81
C GLU A 299 -10.41 -16.97 14.05
N ALA A 300 -9.29 -16.40 14.50
CA ALA A 300 -8.62 -16.83 15.71
C ALA A 300 -9.38 -16.45 16.99
N MET A 301 -10.07 -15.31 17.02
CA MET A 301 -10.99 -15.00 18.13
C MET A 301 -12.16 -16.00 18.16
N GLU A 302 -12.73 -16.36 17.01
CA GLU A 302 -13.81 -17.36 16.93
C GLU A 302 -13.41 -18.73 17.45
N ARG A 303 -12.18 -19.17 17.15
CA ARG A 303 -11.64 -20.43 17.66
C ARG A 303 -11.20 -20.37 19.12
N GLY A 304 -11.20 -19.19 19.75
CA GLY A 304 -10.66 -18.98 21.09
C GLY A 304 -9.12 -19.04 21.16
N ASP A 305 -8.44 -18.82 20.03
CA ASP A 305 -6.98 -18.79 19.94
C ASP A 305 -6.39 -17.45 20.42
N LEU A 306 -7.16 -16.36 20.31
CA LEU A 306 -6.79 -15.03 20.80
C LEU A 306 -7.38 -14.71 22.17
N ASP A 307 -6.51 -14.36 23.12
CA ASP A 307 -6.87 -13.86 24.44
C ASP A 307 -7.00 -12.33 24.47
N LEU A 308 -6.27 -11.61 23.61
CA LEU A 308 -6.24 -10.16 23.58
C LEU A 308 -6.26 -9.66 22.13
N TRP A 309 -7.23 -8.79 21.82
CA TRP A 309 -7.25 -8.04 20.56
C TRP A 309 -7.20 -6.53 20.81
N TRP A 310 -6.11 -5.90 20.39
CA TRP A 310 -5.92 -4.45 20.53
C TRP A 310 -6.21 -3.74 19.22
N VAL A 311 -7.35 -3.05 19.14
CA VAL A 311 -7.75 -2.22 18.00
C VAL A 311 -7.27 -0.79 18.23
N ALA A 312 -6.63 -0.17 17.24
CA ALA A 312 -6.12 1.19 17.40
C ALA A 312 -6.26 2.03 16.11
N ALA A 313 -6.82 3.23 16.26
CA ALA A 313 -7.06 4.21 15.18
C ALA A 313 -7.86 3.66 13.98
N THR A 314 -8.72 2.67 14.21
CA THR A 314 -9.58 2.05 13.20
C THR A 314 -10.87 1.54 13.83
N ASN A 315 -11.93 1.41 13.02
CA ASN A 315 -13.25 0.97 13.46
C ASN A 315 -13.66 -0.30 12.68
N PRO A 316 -13.21 -1.50 13.09
CA PRO A 316 -13.53 -2.76 12.42
C PRO A 316 -15.04 -3.02 12.32
N LEU A 317 -15.85 -2.54 13.27
CA LEU A 317 -17.30 -2.75 13.24
C LEU A 317 -18.06 -1.89 12.23
N VAL A 318 -17.35 -1.02 11.50
CA VAL A 318 -17.87 -0.31 10.31
C VAL A 318 -17.21 -0.80 9.02
N SER A 319 -15.94 -1.21 9.10
CA SER A 319 -15.08 -1.35 7.91
C SER A 319 -14.67 -2.77 7.55
N MET A 320 -14.83 -3.75 8.44
CA MET A 320 -14.57 -5.15 8.11
C MET A 320 -15.72 -5.76 7.28
N PRO A 321 -15.44 -6.77 6.44
CA PRO A 321 -16.51 -7.57 5.84
C PRO A 321 -17.21 -8.42 6.92
N ASP A 322 -18.46 -8.80 6.67
CA ASP A 322 -19.25 -9.70 7.53
C ASP A 322 -19.29 -9.22 9.01
N LEU A 323 -19.88 -8.04 9.20
CA LEU A 323 -19.87 -7.33 10.48
C LEU A 323 -20.49 -8.13 11.64
N ASP A 324 -21.51 -8.94 11.39
CA ASP A 324 -22.15 -9.74 12.45
C ASP A 324 -21.19 -10.81 12.98
N ARG A 325 -20.42 -11.42 12.08
CA ARG A 325 -19.37 -12.36 12.44
C ARG A 325 -18.25 -11.69 13.22
N VAL A 326 -17.82 -10.49 12.81
CA VAL A 326 -16.81 -9.71 13.56
C VAL A 326 -17.30 -9.34 14.96
N LYS A 327 -18.57 -8.89 15.10
CA LYS A 327 -19.17 -8.58 16.41
C LYS A 327 -19.19 -9.81 17.33
N GLN A 328 -19.58 -10.97 16.80
CA GLN A 328 -19.59 -12.23 17.56
C GLN A 328 -18.17 -12.61 17.99
N ALA A 329 -17.20 -12.54 17.08
CA ALA A 329 -15.80 -12.83 17.37
C ALA A 329 -15.23 -11.91 18.46
N MET A 330 -15.49 -10.59 18.36
CA MET A 330 -15.11 -9.62 19.38
C MET A 330 -15.74 -9.91 20.74
N GLY A 331 -17.03 -10.25 20.77
CA GLY A 331 -17.74 -10.59 22.01
C GLY A 331 -17.20 -11.84 22.71
N ASN A 332 -16.55 -12.74 21.97
CA ASN A 332 -15.90 -13.94 22.50
C ASN A 332 -14.44 -13.71 22.93
N CYS A 333 -13.83 -12.59 22.55
CA CYS A 333 -12.43 -12.31 22.88
C CYS A 333 -12.30 -11.90 24.36
N PRO A 334 -11.47 -12.59 25.18
CA PRO A 334 -11.37 -12.33 26.62
C PRO A 334 -10.97 -10.90 26.99
N LEU A 335 -10.20 -10.22 26.15
CA LEU A 335 -9.84 -8.83 26.33
C LEU A 335 -9.77 -8.10 24.99
N VAL A 336 -10.59 -7.08 24.84
CA VAL A 336 -10.56 -6.16 23.70
C VAL A 336 -10.12 -4.79 24.20
N VAL A 337 -8.97 -4.33 23.72
CA VAL A 337 -8.46 -2.98 23.99
C VAL A 337 -8.74 -2.11 22.77
N VAL A 338 -9.30 -0.93 22.96
CA VAL A 338 -9.58 0.02 21.88
C VAL A 338 -8.87 1.34 22.17
N SER A 339 -7.90 1.72 21.33
CA SER A 339 -7.34 3.08 21.31
C SER A 339 -8.14 3.93 20.33
N GLU A 340 -8.93 4.86 20.87
CA GLU A 340 -9.91 5.64 20.12
C GLU A 340 -9.95 7.08 20.64
N ALA A 341 -10.19 8.02 19.74
CA ALA A 341 -10.31 9.43 20.10
C ALA A 341 -11.73 9.97 20.02
N TYR A 342 -12.62 9.28 19.31
CA TYR A 342 -14.03 9.62 19.22
C TYR A 342 -14.81 8.85 20.28
N ALA A 343 -15.57 9.57 21.10
CA ALA A 343 -16.56 8.93 21.93
C ALA A 343 -17.59 8.19 21.06
N ASP A 344 -18.08 7.05 21.55
CA ASP A 344 -19.23 6.34 20.96
C ASP A 344 -18.99 5.76 19.56
N SER A 345 -17.75 5.32 19.25
CA SER A 345 -17.51 4.54 18.02
C SER A 345 -18.11 3.14 18.14
N GLU A 346 -18.57 2.55 17.04
CA GLU A 346 -19.22 1.23 17.03
C GLU A 346 -18.35 0.17 17.70
N THR A 347 -17.04 0.21 17.44
CA THR A 347 -16.06 -0.71 18.05
C THR A 347 -15.87 -0.46 19.55
N SER A 348 -16.01 0.78 20.03
CA SER A 348 -15.83 1.11 21.45
C SER A 348 -16.85 0.41 22.36
N HIS A 349 -18.04 0.10 21.86
CA HIS A 349 -19.06 -0.64 22.61
C HIS A 349 -18.69 -2.10 22.92
N TYR A 350 -17.70 -2.65 22.22
CA TYR A 350 -17.18 -3.99 22.44
C TYR A 350 -15.82 -3.97 23.16
N ALA A 351 -15.35 -2.80 23.57
CA ALA A 351 -14.11 -2.65 24.31
C ALA A 351 -14.29 -3.09 25.76
N HIS A 352 -13.35 -3.88 26.24
CA HIS A 352 -13.17 -4.16 27.67
C HIS A 352 -12.31 -3.08 28.33
N LEU A 353 -11.43 -2.45 27.55
CA LEU A 353 -10.61 -1.31 27.94
C LEU A 353 -10.58 -0.29 26.80
N LEU A 354 -11.02 0.93 27.08
CA LEU A 354 -10.94 2.06 26.16
C LEU A 354 -9.79 2.97 26.58
N LEU A 355 -8.89 3.27 25.64
CA LEU A 355 -7.74 4.15 25.85
C LEU A 355 -7.92 5.43 25.02
N PRO A 356 -7.91 6.62 25.65
CA PRO A 356 -8.08 7.88 24.94
C PRO A 356 -6.85 8.17 24.07
N ALA A 357 -7.02 8.13 22.74
CA ALA A 357 -5.95 8.40 21.78
C ALA A 357 -5.92 9.89 21.39
N ALA A 358 -4.72 10.47 21.29
CA ALA A 358 -4.55 11.83 20.79
C ALA A 358 -4.82 11.91 19.28
N GLN A 359 -5.60 12.91 18.86
CA GLN A 359 -5.93 13.13 17.44
C GLN A 359 -4.77 13.76 16.66
N TRP A 360 -4.87 13.75 15.33
CA TRP A 360 -3.84 14.24 14.40
C TRP A 360 -3.23 15.58 14.80
N SER A 361 -4.04 16.60 15.12
CA SER A 361 -3.54 17.94 15.48
C SER A 361 -2.86 18.03 16.85
N GLU A 362 -3.02 17.02 17.69
CA GLU A 362 -2.60 16.99 19.10
C GLU A 362 -1.30 16.21 19.31
N LYS A 363 -0.80 15.55 18.27
CA LYS A 363 0.43 14.75 18.29
C LYS A 363 1.29 15.03 17.05
N ALA A 364 2.60 14.96 17.25
CA ALA A 364 3.56 15.08 16.15
C ALA A 364 3.86 13.71 15.53
N GLY A 365 4.26 13.69 14.27
CA GLY A 365 4.76 12.49 13.60
C GLY A 365 4.93 12.67 12.09
N ALA A 366 5.28 11.59 11.39
CA ALA A 366 5.44 11.59 9.94
C ALA A 366 4.33 10.79 9.22
N MET A 367 4.00 11.21 8.00
CA MET A 367 3.15 10.46 7.08
C MET A 367 3.74 10.38 5.67
N THR A 368 3.62 9.23 5.01
CA THR A 368 4.01 9.00 3.62
C THR A 368 2.79 8.76 2.73
N ASN A 369 2.64 9.60 1.69
CA ASN A 369 1.52 9.53 0.75
C ASN A 369 1.78 8.57 -0.45
N SER A 370 0.83 8.47 -1.40
CA SER A 370 0.95 7.55 -2.55
C SER A 370 2.19 7.76 -3.43
N GLU A 371 2.72 8.98 -3.52
CA GLU A 371 3.93 9.25 -4.31
C GLU A 371 5.21 9.08 -3.51
N ARG A 372 5.21 8.40 -2.35
CA ARG A 372 6.42 8.23 -1.51
C ARG A 372 6.91 9.53 -0.88
N ARG A 373 6.05 10.55 -0.80
CA ARG A 373 6.39 11.84 -0.18
C ARG A 373 6.08 11.79 1.31
N VAL A 374 7.13 11.93 2.10
CA VAL A 374 7.13 12.00 3.56
C VAL A 374 6.87 13.45 3.98
N THR A 375 5.88 13.63 4.84
CA THR A 375 5.46 14.92 5.38
C THR A 375 5.50 14.87 6.90
N PHE A 376 6.12 15.87 7.53
CA PHE A 376 6.00 16.07 8.96
C PHE A 376 4.65 16.70 9.31
N CYS A 377 3.99 16.10 10.29
CA CYS A 377 2.74 16.57 10.88
C CYS A 377 3.05 17.10 12.28
N PRO A 378 3.18 18.42 12.49
CA PRO A 378 3.43 18.97 13.82
C PRO A 378 2.18 18.88 14.71
N ALA A 379 2.40 18.81 16.02
CA ALA A 379 1.34 19.08 16.99
C ALA A 379 1.12 20.60 17.07
N TYR A 380 -0.09 21.07 16.80
CA TYR A 380 -0.45 22.49 16.90
C TYR A 380 -1.65 22.73 17.83
N ARG A 381 -2.14 21.68 18.49
CA ARG A 381 -3.11 21.74 19.59
C ARG A 381 -2.59 21.00 20.81
N LEU A 382 -3.06 21.41 21.98
CA LEU A 382 -2.87 20.64 23.21
C LEU A 382 -3.68 19.35 23.15
N ARG A 383 -3.19 18.31 23.82
CA ARG A 383 -3.90 17.05 23.99
C ARG A 383 -5.21 17.29 24.73
N PHE A 384 -6.27 16.59 24.33
CA PHE A 384 -7.55 16.65 25.03
C PHE A 384 -7.54 15.74 26.27
N GLY A 385 -7.75 16.30 27.45
CA GLY A 385 -7.82 15.54 28.70
C GLY A 385 -6.57 14.67 28.94
N GLU A 386 -6.77 13.38 29.18
CA GLU A 386 -5.70 12.39 29.39
C GLU A 386 -5.28 11.67 28.10
N SER A 387 -5.69 12.16 26.93
CA SER A 387 -5.34 11.53 25.66
C SER A 387 -3.83 11.50 25.44
N ARG A 388 -3.35 10.41 24.85
CA ARG A 388 -1.93 10.19 24.57
C ARG A 388 -1.73 9.75 23.12
N PRO A 389 -0.63 10.15 22.47
CA PRO A 389 -0.20 9.53 21.22
C PRO A 389 -0.05 8.01 21.40
N ASP A 390 -0.50 7.23 20.42
CA ASP A 390 -0.46 5.76 20.50
C ASP A 390 0.96 5.24 20.72
N TRP A 391 1.98 5.81 20.07
CA TRP A 391 3.38 5.43 20.29
C TRP A 391 3.82 5.56 21.76
N GLU A 392 3.33 6.57 22.50
CA GLU A 392 3.66 6.73 23.93
C GLU A 392 3.02 5.63 24.77
N VAL A 393 1.79 5.24 24.43
CA VAL A 393 1.07 4.15 25.11
C VAL A 393 1.81 2.84 24.86
N PHE A 394 2.20 2.55 23.61
CA PHE A 394 2.97 1.36 23.27
C PHE A 394 4.34 1.33 23.97
N ALA A 395 5.04 2.47 24.02
CA ALA A 395 6.31 2.57 24.73
C ALA A 395 6.14 2.33 26.24
N ASP A 396 5.10 2.90 26.85
CA ASP A 396 4.79 2.73 28.26
C ASP A 396 4.43 1.28 28.62
N VAL A 397 3.71 0.57 27.74
CA VAL A 397 3.50 -0.88 27.86
C VAL A 397 4.82 -1.64 27.75
N GLY A 398 5.66 -1.34 26.75
CA GLY A 398 6.97 -1.97 26.58
C GLY A 398 7.87 -1.82 27.81
N ARG A 399 7.91 -0.63 28.41
CA ARG A 399 8.63 -0.36 29.67
C ARG A 399 8.06 -1.20 30.82
N ARG A 400 6.73 -1.27 30.99
CA ARG A 400 6.10 -2.09 32.04
C ARG A 400 6.29 -3.60 31.86
N LEU A 401 6.57 -4.05 30.64
CA LEU A 401 6.93 -5.44 30.33
C LEU A 401 8.42 -5.76 30.56
N GLY A 402 9.21 -4.80 31.05
CA GLY A 402 10.62 -4.99 31.39
C GLY A 402 11.63 -4.55 30.31
N TYR A 403 11.16 -4.00 29.19
CA TYR A 403 12.00 -3.51 28.10
C TYR A 403 12.31 -2.00 28.26
N THR A 404 12.64 -1.56 29.47
CA THR A 404 12.72 -0.13 29.81
C THR A 404 13.65 0.66 28.89
N GLU A 405 14.84 0.12 28.62
CA GLU A 405 15.85 0.78 27.78
C GLU A 405 15.45 0.80 26.30
N GLN A 406 14.79 -0.26 25.79
CA GLN A 406 14.36 -0.34 24.40
C GLN A 406 13.16 0.58 24.09
N PHE A 407 12.42 1.00 25.10
CA PHE A 407 11.24 1.87 24.94
C PHE A 407 11.39 3.23 25.65
N ARG A 408 12.65 3.66 25.87
CA ARG A 408 12.96 4.99 26.38
C ARG A 408 13.03 5.98 25.22
N PHE A 409 11.93 6.68 24.98
CA PHE A 409 11.81 7.75 24.00
C PHE A 409 11.17 8.97 24.65
N ASP A 410 11.80 10.13 24.51
CA ASP A 410 11.31 11.40 25.06
C ASP A 410 10.49 12.19 24.01
N SER A 411 10.56 11.82 22.73
CA SER A 411 9.80 12.46 21.66
C SER A 411 9.53 11.57 20.45
N ALA A 412 8.53 11.95 19.65
CA ALA A 412 8.25 11.33 18.35
C ALA A 412 9.44 11.45 17.37
N ALA A 413 10.27 12.49 17.50
CA ALA A 413 11.46 12.67 16.67
C ALA A 413 12.53 11.59 16.95
N GLU A 414 12.70 11.19 18.20
CA GLU A 414 13.62 10.09 18.57
C GLU A 414 13.12 8.74 18.05
N VAL A 415 11.80 8.52 18.14
CA VAL A 415 11.15 7.34 17.55
C VAL A 415 11.42 7.28 16.05
N TYR A 416 11.15 8.38 15.34
CA TYR A 416 11.38 8.47 13.90
C TYR A 416 12.85 8.25 13.55
N ALA A 417 13.79 8.83 14.31
CA ALA A 417 15.22 8.66 14.11
C ALA A 417 15.71 7.21 14.33
N GLU A 418 15.06 6.41 15.18
CA GLU A 418 15.33 4.97 15.26
C GLU A 418 14.80 4.23 14.02
N PHE A 419 13.58 4.56 13.59
CA PHE A 419 12.99 3.99 12.37
C PHE A 419 13.83 4.29 11.12
N THR A 420 14.24 5.54 10.89
CA THR A 420 14.94 5.92 9.64
C THR A 420 16.27 5.20 9.48
N ARG A 421 17.00 4.93 10.57
CA ARG A 421 18.23 4.13 10.56
C ARG A 421 18.00 2.72 10.02
N LEU A 422 16.87 2.08 10.34
CA LEU A 422 16.52 0.76 9.83
C LEU A 422 16.26 0.76 8.32
N THR A 423 15.97 1.91 7.70
CA THR A 423 15.72 2.00 6.25
C THR A 423 16.97 2.18 5.40
N GLN A 424 18.13 2.43 6.03
CA GLN A 424 19.39 2.70 5.31
C GLN A 424 19.72 1.58 4.31
N GLY A 425 20.00 1.96 3.07
CA GLY A 425 20.35 1.05 1.98
C GLY A 425 19.19 0.23 1.41
N ARG A 426 17.97 0.42 1.91
CA ARG A 426 16.74 -0.21 1.36
C ARG A 426 16.14 0.69 0.27
N LEU A 427 15.20 0.17 -0.51
CA LEU A 427 14.54 0.97 -1.55
C LEU A 427 13.77 2.17 -0.94
N CYS A 428 13.14 1.97 0.22
CA CYS A 428 12.46 3.01 0.99
C CYS A 428 13.40 3.77 1.94
N ASP A 429 14.67 3.96 1.55
CA ASP A 429 15.65 4.66 2.39
C ASP A 429 15.16 6.08 2.72
N VAL A 430 14.97 6.35 4.00
CA VAL A 430 14.67 7.66 4.58
C VAL A 430 15.69 8.03 5.65
N SER A 431 16.86 7.39 5.65
CA SER A 431 17.93 7.59 6.65
C SER A 431 18.44 9.04 6.71
N GLY A 432 18.29 9.81 5.64
CA GLY A 432 18.61 11.23 5.62
C GLY A 432 17.50 12.16 6.11
N LEU A 433 16.32 11.64 6.48
CA LEU A 433 15.20 12.44 6.97
C LEU A 433 15.18 12.54 8.50
N SER A 434 14.75 13.69 8.99
CA SER A 434 14.39 13.95 10.38
C SER A 434 13.14 14.83 10.43
N HIS A 435 12.47 14.90 11.58
CA HIS A 435 11.36 15.84 11.76
C HIS A 435 11.79 17.29 11.53
N GLU A 436 12.94 17.68 12.08
CA GLU A 436 13.51 19.01 11.89
C GLU A 436 13.74 19.34 10.41
N LEU A 437 14.32 18.42 9.64
CA LEU A 437 14.55 18.63 8.21
C LEU A 437 13.22 18.78 7.45
N LEU A 438 12.23 17.94 7.75
CA LEU A 438 10.92 17.99 7.11
C LEU A 438 10.13 19.26 7.49
N GLU A 439 10.31 19.77 8.71
CA GLU A 439 9.73 21.04 9.15
C GLU A 439 10.36 22.24 8.43
N GLN A 440 11.70 22.28 8.35
CA GLN A 440 12.43 23.40 7.75
C GLN A 440 12.38 23.41 6.23
N ALA A 441 12.58 22.24 5.59
CA ALA A 441 12.69 22.12 4.14
C ALA A 441 11.41 21.64 3.46
N GLY A 442 10.39 21.28 4.23
CA GLY A 442 9.13 20.75 3.74
C GLY A 442 9.20 19.28 3.30
N PRO A 443 8.08 18.75 2.76
CA PRO A 443 7.94 17.34 2.44
C PRO A 443 8.94 16.82 1.39
N GLN A 444 9.61 15.71 1.71
CA GLN A 444 10.62 15.08 0.85
C GLN A 444 10.14 13.75 0.29
N GLN A 445 10.67 13.33 -0.85
CA GLN A 445 10.35 12.04 -1.45
C GLN A 445 11.51 11.05 -1.28
N TRP A 446 11.21 9.82 -0.85
CA TRP A 446 12.21 8.76 -0.81
C TRP A 446 12.37 8.08 -2.18
N PRO A 447 13.55 7.52 -2.53
CA PRO A 447 14.73 7.32 -1.68
C PRO A 447 15.41 8.63 -1.28
N TYR A 448 15.74 8.76 0.00
CA TYR A 448 16.37 9.91 0.66
C TYR A 448 17.47 9.41 1.62
N PRO A 449 18.58 8.87 1.09
CA PRO A 449 19.69 8.41 1.92
C PRO A 449 20.38 9.57 2.65
N MET A 450 21.10 9.25 3.72
CA MET A 450 21.95 10.19 4.45
C MET A 450 22.83 11.01 3.50
N GLY A 451 22.90 12.33 3.71
CA GLY A 451 23.63 13.27 2.84
C GLY A 451 22.86 13.78 1.62
N SER A 452 21.61 13.34 1.41
CA SER A 452 20.72 13.93 0.41
C SER A 452 20.43 15.40 0.70
N ILE A 453 20.35 16.20 -0.37
CA ILE A 453 20.01 17.62 -0.30
C ILE A 453 18.48 17.77 -0.47
N PRO A 454 17.80 18.60 0.35
CA PRO A 454 16.36 18.81 0.22
C PRO A 454 15.99 19.31 -1.18
N SER A 455 14.89 18.77 -1.73
CA SER A 455 14.43 19.12 -3.06
C SER A 455 12.92 18.93 -3.19
N THR A 456 12.30 19.80 -4.00
CA THR A 456 10.89 19.66 -4.39
C THR A 456 10.71 18.75 -5.61
N ALA A 457 11.78 18.45 -6.34
CA ALA A 457 11.73 17.65 -7.57
C ALA A 457 11.18 16.24 -7.32
N ALA A 458 10.32 15.77 -8.22
CA ALA A 458 9.86 14.39 -8.17
C ALA A 458 10.99 13.40 -8.49
N LYS A 459 11.05 12.34 -7.69
CA LYS A 459 11.90 11.17 -7.87
C LYS A 459 11.06 10.02 -8.40
N ARG A 460 11.46 9.42 -9.52
CA ARG A 460 10.87 8.17 -10.03
C ARG A 460 11.73 7.01 -9.58
N LEU A 461 11.13 5.83 -9.41
CA LEU A 461 11.92 4.61 -9.24
C LEU A 461 12.22 4.01 -10.60
N TYR A 462 13.33 3.26 -10.66
CA TYR A 462 13.70 2.44 -11.80
C TYR A 462 14.04 3.23 -13.08
N GLU A 463 14.47 4.49 -12.96
CA GLU A 463 14.97 5.30 -14.10
C GLU A 463 16.20 4.68 -14.79
N ASN A 464 16.93 3.83 -14.06
CA ASN A 464 18.07 3.04 -14.57
C ASN A 464 17.66 1.63 -15.05
N HIS A 465 16.37 1.30 -15.02
CA HIS A 465 15.81 -0.02 -15.33
C HIS A 465 16.40 -1.19 -14.53
N LEU A 466 16.91 -0.93 -13.31
CA LEU A 466 17.31 -1.96 -12.35
C LEU A 466 16.22 -2.15 -11.31
N PHE A 467 15.52 -3.29 -11.36
CA PHE A 467 14.41 -3.61 -10.48
C PHE A 467 14.88 -4.28 -9.19
N ALA A 468 14.07 -4.18 -8.12
CA ALA A 468 14.42 -4.73 -6.81
C ALA A 468 14.28 -6.27 -6.71
N THR A 469 14.10 -6.94 -7.85
CA THR A 469 14.12 -8.40 -7.97
C THR A 469 15.55 -8.94 -7.82
N PRO A 470 15.75 -10.19 -7.38
CA PRO A 470 17.08 -10.80 -7.33
C PRO A 470 17.88 -10.76 -8.63
N SER A 471 17.22 -10.82 -9.80
CA SER A 471 17.87 -10.76 -11.12
C SER A 471 18.12 -9.34 -11.63
N GLY A 472 17.64 -8.31 -10.93
CA GLY A 472 17.59 -6.93 -11.41
C GLY A 472 16.58 -6.66 -12.54
N ARG A 473 15.80 -7.68 -12.97
CA ARG A 473 14.85 -7.62 -14.10
C ARG A 473 13.41 -7.73 -13.63
N ALA A 474 12.51 -6.93 -14.21
CA ALA A 474 11.09 -7.00 -13.90
C ALA A 474 10.46 -8.30 -14.43
N ARG A 475 9.40 -8.79 -13.78
CA ARG A 475 8.75 -10.07 -14.09
C ARG A 475 7.38 -9.86 -14.72
N PHE A 476 7.19 -10.45 -15.89
CA PHE A 476 5.85 -10.62 -16.44
C PHE A 476 5.07 -11.68 -15.64
N SER A 477 3.80 -11.38 -15.32
CA SER A 477 2.86 -12.36 -14.74
C SER A 477 2.08 -13.11 -15.81
N THR A 478 1.69 -14.34 -15.50
CA THR A 478 0.94 -15.26 -16.36
C THR A 478 -0.41 -15.69 -15.78
N ASP A 479 -0.86 -15.00 -14.72
CA ASP A 479 -2.13 -15.29 -14.06
C ASP A 479 -3.32 -15.26 -15.05
N GLN A 480 -4.24 -16.21 -14.88
CA GLN A 480 -5.45 -16.33 -15.69
C GLN A 480 -6.67 -15.78 -14.93
N PRO A 481 -7.60 -15.10 -15.62
CA PRO A 481 -8.90 -14.74 -15.04
C PRO A 481 -9.66 -15.95 -14.48
N LEU A 482 -10.11 -15.87 -13.23
CA LEU A 482 -10.86 -16.91 -12.53
C LEU A 482 -12.36 -16.91 -12.85
N GLY A 483 -12.89 -15.82 -13.41
CA GLY A 483 -14.31 -15.68 -13.77
C GLY A 483 -14.83 -14.25 -13.56
N LEU A 484 -16.12 -14.03 -13.79
CA LEU A 484 -16.78 -12.79 -13.38
C LEU A 484 -16.95 -12.79 -11.85
N ALA A 485 -16.98 -11.60 -11.24
CA ALA A 485 -17.27 -11.49 -9.82
C ALA A 485 -18.76 -11.87 -9.60
N GLU A 486 -19.03 -12.68 -8.57
CA GLU A 486 -20.40 -12.89 -8.10
C GLU A 486 -20.94 -11.57 -7.51
N PRO A 487 -22.24 -11.27 -7.67
CA PRO A 487 -22.85 -10.00 -7.25
C PRO A 487 -22.70 -9.67 -5.77
#